data_AF-A0A239ZBN0-F1
#
_entry.id   AF-A0A239ZBN0-F1
#
_cell.length_a   1.000
_cell.length_b   1.000
_cell.length_c   1.000
_cell.angle_alpha   90.00
_cell.angle_beta   90.00
_cell.angle_gamma   90.00
#
_symmetry.space_group_name_H-M   'P 1'
#
loop_
_entity.id
_entity.type
_entity.pdbx_description
1 polymer ?
#
loop_
_entity_poly.entity_id
_entity_poly.type
_entity_poly.pdbx_seq_one_letter_code
_entity_poly.pdbx_strand_id
1 'polypeptide(L)'
;MNEFLMVCERIVPEIVSVLKERYKILNYLVYEEPIGRRTLAAVTDLPERTVRSHIELMRTNGLVDIYKPGIYLTDEGQAIVPKLRNFLNELDRIGELEHRLTEALHINRVIITPTDGTLMVKKLGYTASKLLQKLLKPNVVVAISGGSTMAALAEEMPLLPLEPTVVPARGGVGEVVEYQANVIASVLAERLRGTYKMLHLPDGLSQDSLHMLMTCEPQIKEIGDLINRTDVLLFGIGTAMRMADQRHIGDDIRQILIANHAVGEALGQYCDIEGNLIYSTNNIGLSLPDVAEVPNVIAVAGGQDKAGAIIGVMRACKKGILIIDEQAAEGMRQLLQIPAL
;
A
#
# COMPACT_ATOMS: atom_id res chain seq x y z
N MET A 1 17.25 -7.68 -5.38
CA MET A 1 17.97 -6.46 -4.98
C MET A 1 16.98 -5.44 -4.40
N ASN A 2 15.91 -5.07 -5.12
CA ASN A 2 14.80 -4.18 -4.66
C ASN A 2 14.20 -4.49 -3.28
N GLU A 3 14.11 -5.77 -2.88
CA GLU A 3 13.50 -6.11 -1.59
C GLU A 3 14.35 -5.72 -0.38
N PHE A 4 15.66 -5.96 -0.42
CA PHE A 4 16.59 -5.56 0.66
C PHE A 4 16.64 -4.03 0.82
N LEU A 5 16.57 -3.34 -0.31
CA LEU A 5 16.55 -1.88 -0.44
C LEU A 5 15.42 -1.23 0.36
N MET A 6 14.19 -1.66 0.13
CA MET A 6 13.02 -1.12 0.85
C MET A 6 12.97 -1.58 2.30
N VAL A 7 13.54 -2.74 2.62
CA VAL A 7 13.72 -3.18 4.01
C VAL A 7 14.68 -2.23 4.75
N CYS A 8 15.82 -1.87 4.15
CA CYS A 8 16.75 -0.91 4.72
C CYS A 8 16.11 0.46 4.93
N GLU A 9 15.36 0.98 3.96
CA GLU A 9 14.67 2.27 4.10
C GLU A 9 13.62 2.27 5.21
N ARG A 10 12.96 1.13 5.46
CA ARG A 10 11.94 0.98 6.50
C ARG A 10 12.48 0.70 7.90
N ILE A 11 13.57 -0.05 8.00
CA ILE A 11 14.13 -0.51 9.29
C ILE A 11 15.25 0.41 9.77
N VAL A 12 16.05 0.96 8.85
CA VAL A 12 17.19 1.82 9.16
C VAL A 12 17.31 2.94 8.12
N PRO A 13 16.35 3.90 8.08
CA PRO A 13 16.36 5.00 7.12
C PRO A 13 17.65 5.82 7.17
N GLU A 14 18.33 5.84 8.32
CA GLU A 14 19.62 6.48 8.51
C GLU A 14 20.74 5.81 7.68
N ILE A 15 20.64 4.52 7.38
CA ILE A 15 21.59 3.85 6.48
C ILE A 15 21.44 4.39 5.07
N VAL A 16 20.20 4.57 4.57
CA VAL A 16 19.96 5.07 3.22
C VAL A 16 20.41 6.53 3.09
N SER A 17 20.16 7.37 4.11
CA SER A 17 20.65 8.75 4.11
C SER A 17 22.18 8.80 4.12
N VAL A 18 22.84 8.04 4.99
CA VAL A 18 24.31 7.92 5.04
C VAL A 18 24.87 7.39 3.73
N LEU A 19 24.17 6.46 3.09
CA LEU A 19 24.58 5.89 1.81
C LEU A 19 24.50 6.93 0.69
N LYS A 20 23.44 7.75 0.65
CA LYS A 20 23.31 8.89 -0.27
C LYS A 20 24.44 9.90 -0.06
N GLU A 21 24.77 10.23 1.19
CA GLU A 21 25.90 11.12 1.52
C GLU A 21 27.25 10.58 1.03
N ARG A 22 27.54 9.29 1.28
CA ARG A 22 28.78 8.65 0.83
C ARG A 22 28.86 8.54 -0.69
N TYR A 23 27.74 8.23 -1.34
CA TYR A 23 27.66 8.24 -2.80
C TYR A 23 28.02 9.60 -3.38
N LYS A 24 27.52 10.72 -2.80
CA LYS A 24 27.91 12.07 -3.26
C LYS A 24 29.44 12.24 -3.25
N ILE A 25 30.10 11.86 -2.16
CA ILE A 25 31.57 11.98 -2.03
C ILE A 25 32.28 11.12 -3.08
N LEU A 26 31.94 9.83 -3.17
CA LEU A 26 32.57 8.90 -4.10
C LEU A 26 32.32 9.30 -5.57
N ASN A 27 31.10 9.73 -5.90
CA ASN A 27 30.76 10.15 -7.25
C ASN A 27 31.48 11.44 -7.67
N TYR A 28 31.76 12.37 -6.75
CA TYR A 28 32.62 13.51 -7.05
C TYR A 28 34.08 13.09 -7.28
N LEU A 29 34.60 12.15 -6.47
CA LEU A 29 35.97 11.64 -6.64
C LEU A 29 36.19 10.99 -8.01
N VAL A 30 35.17 10.34 -8.59
CA VAL A 30 35.27 9.75 -9.95
C VAL A 30 35.70 10.74 -11.02
N TYR A 31 35.35 12.03 -10.89
CA TYR A 31 35.62 13.04 -11.91
C TYR A 31 36.70 14.04 -11.51
N GLU A 32 36.89 14.28 -10.21
CA GLU A 32 37.67 15.41 -9.69
C GLU A 32 38.81 14.97 -8.75
N GLU A 33 39.18 13.68 -8.74
CA GLU A 33 40.35 13.26 -7.97
C GLU A 33 41.68 13.74 -8.60
N PRO A 34 42.67 14.16 -7.78
CA PRO A 34 42.61 14.31 -6.33
C PRO A 34 41.88 15.57 -5.87
N ILE A 35 41.09 15.43 -4.80
CA ILE A 35 40.39 16.56 -4.17
C ILE A 35 40.62 16.59 -2.66
N GLY A 36 40.68 17.81 -2.12
CA GLY A 36 40.80 18.05 -0.68
C GLY A 36 39.45 17.97 0.05
N ARG A 37 39.49 17.56 1.32
CA ARG A 37 38.29 17.39 2.16
C ARG A 37 37.40 18.63 2.26
N ARG A 38 37.99 19.83 2.36
CA ARG A 38 37.25 21.10 2.43
C ARG A 38 36.45 21.36 1.16
N THR A 39 37.05 21.12 0.01
CA THR A 39 36.38 21.25 -1.28
C THR A 39 35.26 20.22 -1.38
N LEU A 40 35.51 18.96 -1.00
CA LEU A 40 34.47 17.93 -0.93
C LEU A 40 33.28 18.34 -0.05
N ALA A 41 33.53 18.91 1.13
CA ALA A 41 32.47 19.40 2.01
C ALA A 41 31.61 20.49 1.36
N ALA A 42 32.24 21.43 0.66
CA ALA A 42 31.54 22.50 -0.05
C ALA A 42 30.69 21.96 -1.22
N VAL A 43 31.23 21.07 -2.06
CA VAL A 43 30.52 20.58 -3.26
C VAL A 43 29.44 19.53 -2.97
N THR A 44 29.54 18.83 -1.84
CA THR A 44 28.54 17.83 -1.42
C THR A 44 27.44 18.39 -0.52
N ASP A 45 27.57 19.65 -0.10
CA ASP A 45 26.73 20.32 0.90
C ASP A 45 26.66 19.53 2.21
N LEU A 46 27.82 19.06 2.67
CA LEU A 46 27.95 18.27 3.90
C LEU A 46 28.87 18.97 4.90
N PRO A 47 28.59 18.91 6.21
CA PRO A 47 29.51 19.44 7.22
C PRO A 47 30.89 18.78 7.09
N GLU A 48 31.97 19.56 7.21
CA GLU A 48 33.33 19.04 7.07
C GLU A 48 33.62 17.88 8.05
N ARG A 49 33.01 17.91 9.24
CA ARG A 49 33.09 16.83 10.23
C ARG A 49 32.51 15.51 9.70
N THR A 50 31.38 15.57 9.00
CA THR A 50 30.69 14.44 8.38
C THR A 50 31.51 13.88 7.24
N VAL A 51 31.99 14.75 6.34
CA VAL A 51 32.88 14.34 5.22
C VAL A 51 34.15 13.67 5.74
N ARG A 52 34.77 14.22 6.79
CA ARG A 52 35.92 13.57 7.47
C ARG A 52 35.56 12.17 7.95
N SER A 53 34.44 12.01 8.65
CA SER A 53 34.02 10.72 9.19
C SER A 53 33.76 9.68 8.09
N HIS A 54 33.13 10.11 6.98
CA HIS A 54 32.88 9.23 5.85
C HIS A 54 34.16 8.81 5.15
N ILE A 55 35.08 9.75 4.88
CA ILE A 55 36.37 9.44 4.23
C ILE A 55 37.21 8.46 5.06
N GLU A 56 37.33 8.68 6.39
CA GLU A 56 38.10 7.77 7.25
C GLU A 56 37.52 6.35 7.25
N LEU A 57 36.19 6.23 7.28
CA LEU A 57 35.56 4.91 7.18
C LEU A 57 35.78 4.29 5.80
N MET A 58 35.60 5.05 4.73
CA MET A 58 35.80 4.57 3.35
C MET A 58 37.26 4.15 3.12
N ARG A 59 38.23 4.86 3.70
CA ARG A 59 39.65 4.49 3.70
C ARG A 59 39.89 3.17 4.43
N THR A 60 39.30 3.03 5.63
CA THR A 60 39.41 1.79 6.42
C THR A 60 38.82 0.59 5.68
N ASN A 61 37.78 0.82 4.88
CA ASN A 61 37.14 -0.18 4.03
C ASN A 61 37.79 -0.32 2.64
N GLY A 62 38.93 0.32 2.38
CA GLY A 62 39.67 0.17 1.13
C GLY A 62 39.06 0.85 -0.10
N LEU A 63 38.10 1.76 0.07
CA LEU A 63 37.42 2.44 -1.05
C LEU A 63 38.11 3.73 -1.50
N VAL A 64 38.91 4.36 -0.63
CA VAL A 64 39.65 5.59 -0.93
C VAL A 64 41.04 5.58 -0.30
N ASP A 65 41.99 6.23 -0.95
CA ASP A 65 43.32 6.52 -0.43
C ASP A 65 43.52 8.02 -0.20
N ILE A 66 44.35 8.36 0.79
CA ILE A 66 44.64 9.75 1.16
C ILE A 66 46.14 10.00 1.02
N TYR A 67 46.51 10.90 0.10
CA TYR A 67 47.88 11.35 -0.09
C TYR A 67 48.00 12.86 0.10
N LYS A 68 49.22 13.40 0.06
CA LYS A 68 49.46 14.84 0.18
C LYS A 68 48.64 15.69 -0.82
N PRO A 69 48.49 15.29 -2.10
CA PRO A 69 47.70 16.07 -3.06
C PRO A 69 46.19 16.05 -2.80
N GLY A 70 45.66 15.03 -2.12
CA GLY A 70 44.23 14.89 -1.88
C GLY A 70 43.81 13.43 -1.71
N ILE A 71 42.50 13.23 -1.85
CA ILE A 71 41.84 11.92 -1.75
C ILE A 71 41.65 11.35 -3.15
N TYR A 72 41.92 10.05 -3.30
CA TYR A 72 41.77 9.27 -4.52
C TYR A 72 40.85 8.07 -4.25
N LEU A 73 40.15 7.60 -5.26
CA LEU A 73 39.49 6.31 -5.27
C LEU A 73 40.52 5.20 -5.45
N THR A 74 40.26 4.07 -4.80
CA THR A 74 40.92 2.81 -5.15
C THR A 74 40.20 2.15 -6.32
N ASP A 75 40.78 1.11 -6.90
CA ASP A 75 40.09 0.29 -7.93
C ASP A 75 38.75 -0.27 -7.42
N GLU A 76 38.68 -0.64 -6.14
CA GLU A 76 37.45 -1.10 -5.49
C GLU A 76 36.43 0.03 -5.35
N GLY A 77 36.88 1.22 -4.95
CA GLY A 77 36.08 2.44 -4.93
C GLY A 77 35.51 2.78 -6.31
N GLN A 78 36.33 2.70 -7.36
CA GLN A 78 35.90 2.93 -8.75
C GLN A 78 34.80 1.94 -9.16
N ALA A 79 34.95 0.66 -8.78
CA ALA A 79 34.02 -0.41 -9.15
C ALA A 79 32.68 -0.37 -8.39
N ILE A 80 32.64 0.18 -7.17
CA ILE A 80 31.41 0.22 -6.36
C ILE A 80 30.48 1.38 -6.75
N VAL A 81 31.03 2.51 -7.23
CA VAL A 81 30.24 3.71 -7.54
C VAL A 81 29.13 3.45 -8.57
N PRO A 82 29.36 2.74 -9.70
CA PRO A 82 28.27 2.45 -10.65
C PRO A 82 27.18 1.55 -10.06
N LYS A 83 27.56 0.57 -9.23
CA LYS A 83 26.60 -0.32 -8.55
C LYS A 83 25.73 0.49 -7.59
N LEU A 84 26.35 1.40 -6.85
CA LEU A 84 25.68 2.27 -5.90
C LEU A 84 24.77 3.29 -6.60
N ARG A 85 25.18 3.81 -7.75
CA ARG A 85 24.36 4.68 -8.60
C ARG A 85 23.08 3.97 -9.04
N ASN A 86 23.20 2.76 -9.59
CA ASN A 86 22.04 1.98 -10.03
C ASN A 86 21.08 1.71 -8.86
N PHE A 87 21.64 1.33 -7.70
CA PHE A 87 20.89 1.13 -6.47
C PHE A 87 20.10 2.36 -6.02
N LEU A 88 20.73 3.55 -6.01
CA LEU A 88 20.05 4.78 -5.60
C LEU A 88 19.03 5.25 -6.62
N ASN A 89 19.33 5.09 -7.92
CA ASN A 89 18.40 5.41 -8.99
C ASN A 89 17.12 4.57 -8.89
N GLU A 90 17.22 3.27 -8.59
CA GLU A 90 16.06 2.40 -8.39
C GLU A 90 15.17 2.88 -7.23
N LEU A 91 15.76 3.28 -6.10
CA LEU A 91 14.99 3.85 -4.97
C LEU A 91 14.25 5.12 -5.36
N ASP A 92 14.97 6.07 -5.96
CA ASP A 92 14.40 7.36 -6.33
C ASP A 92 13.29 7.15 -7.39
N ARG A 93 13.42 6.14 -8.26
CA ARG A 93 12.39 5.74 -9.23
C ARG A 93 11.09 5.27 -8.58
N ILE A 94 11.17 4.42 -7.56
CA ILE A 94 9.99 3.90 -6.88
C ILE A 94 9.29 5.03 -6.13
N GLY A 95 10.05 5.85 -5.39
CA GLY A 95 9.49 6.99 -4.65
C GLY A 95 8.84 8.03 -5.56
N GLU A 96 9.46 8.32 -6.71
CA GLU A 96 8.88 9.22 -7.72
C GLU A 96 7.60 8.62 -8.34
N LEU A 97 7.56 7.31 -8.61
CA LEU A 97 6.34 6.66 -9.10
C LEU A 97 5.22 6.68 -8.06
N GLU A 98 5.53 6.41 -6.79
CA GLU A 98 4.57 6.57 -5.68
C GLU A 98 4.00 7.99 -5.65
N HIS A 99 4.84 9.01 -5.78
CA HIS A 99 4.42 10.41 -5.79
C HIS A 99 3.49 10.71 -6.98
N ARG A 100 3.91 10.37 -8.20
CA ARG A 100 3.11 10.63 -9.42
C ARG A 100 1.77 9.90 -9.40
N LEU A 101 1.73 8.65 -8.92
CA LEU A 101 0.48 7.92 -8.77
C LEU A 101 -0.42 8.55 -7.69
N THR A 102 0.17 9.05 -6.60
CA THR A 102 -0.58 9.76 -5.55
C THR A 102 -1.25 11.02 -6.11
N GLU A 103 -0.51 11.82 -6.89
CA GLU A 103 -1.03 13.02 -7.55
C GLU A 103 -2.11 12.69 -8.57
N ALA A 104 -1.87 11.71 -9.45
CA ALA A 104 -2.79 11.34 -10.52
C ALA A 104 -4.13 10.75 -10.01
N LEU A 105 -4.13 10.15 -8.82
CA LEU A 105 -5.34 9.60 -8.18
C LEU A 105 -6.00 10.57 -7.19
N HIS A 106 -5.34 11.67 -6.83
CA HIS A 106 -5.79 12.61 -5.80
C HIS A 106 -6.08 11.93 -4.45
N ILE A 107 -5.20 11.03 -4.00
CA ILE A 107 -5.32 10.33 -2.72
C ILE A 107 -4.20 10.73 -1.74
N ASN A 108 -4.23 10.20 -0.51
CA ASN A 108 -3.26 10.63 0.51
C ASN A 108 -1.85 10.10 0.25
N ARG A 109 -1.73 8.86 -0.22
CA ARG A 109 -0.43 8.21 -0.44
C ARG A 109 -0.56 6.92 -1.23
N VAL A 110 0.40 6.66 -2.12
CA VAL A 110 0.67 5.34 -2.70
C VAL A 110 1.91 4.74 -2.03
N ILE A 111 1.87 3.43 -1.78
CA ILE A 111 2.98 2.64 -1.28
C ILE A 111 3.17 1.45 -2.23
N ILE A 112 4.31 1.39 -2.90
CA ILE A 112 4.70 0.28 -3.75
C ILE A 112 5.48 -0.72 -2.91
N THR A 113 5.06 -1.98 -2.96
CA THR A 113 5.69 -3.10 -2.26
C THR A 113 6.46 -3.92 -3.28
N PRO A 114 7.76 -4.19 -3.09
CA PRO A 114 8.51 -5.07 -3.96
C PRO A 114 7.99 -6.49 -3.81
N THR A 115 7.68 -7.14 -4.91
CA THR A 115 7.18 -8.52 -4.86
C THR A 115 7.81 -9.38 -5.92
N ASP A 116 8.28 -10.55 -5.53
CA ASP A 116 8.40 -11.70 -6.40
C ASP A 116 7.01 -12.33 -6.56
N GLY A 117 6.57 -12.55 -7.80
CA GLY A 117 5.16 -12.82 -8.12
C GLY A 117 4.49 -13.96 -7.31
N THR A 118 5.26 -14.91 -6.79
CA THR A 118 4.75 -16.03 -5.98
C THR A 118 4.37 -15.63 -4.54
N LEU A 119 4.97 -14.58 -3.96
CA LEU A 119 4.71 -14.13 -2.59
C LEU A 119 3.99 -12.78 -2.54
N MET A 120 3.50 -12.27 -3.67
CA MET A 120 2.86 -10.97 -3.80
C MET A 120 1.80 -10.71 -2.72
N VAL A 121 0.82 -11.62 -2.58
CA VAL A 121 -0.29 -11.46 -1.62
C VAL A 121 0.22 -11.35 -0.18
N LYS A 122 1.20 -12.20 0.19
CA LYS A 122 1.79 -12.21 1.52
C LYS A 122 2.55 -10.92 1.83
N LYS A 123 3.35 -10.43 0.88
CA LYS A 123 4.13 -9.19 1.03
C LYS A 123 3.24 -7.94 1.11
N LEU A 124 2.16 -7.90 0.33
CA LEU A 124 1.13 -6.85 0.44
C LEU A 124 0.45 -6.89 1.81
N GLY A 125 0.04 -8.09 2.27
CA GLY A 125 -0.53 -8.31 3.59
C GLY A 125 0.40 -7.84 4.72
N TYR A 126 1.68 -8.20 4.66
CA TYR A 126 2.70 -7.74 5.61
C TYR A 126 2.88 -6.23 5.62
N THR A 127 2.99 -5.60 4.44
CA THR A 127 3.14 -4.14 4.34
C THR A 127 1.92 -3.42 4.93
N ALA A 128 0.72 -3.93 4.66
CA ALA A 128 -0.51 -3.38 5.19
C ALA A 128 -0.66 -3.62 6.70
N SER A 129 -0.24 -4.77 7.23
CA SER A 129 -0.25 -5.04 8.67
C SER A 129 0.69 -4.09 9.43
N LYS A 130 1.85 -3.76 8.84
CA LYS A 130 2.79 -2.76 9.38
C LYS A 130 2.24 -1.35 9.34
N LEU A 131 1.51 -0.96 8.29
CA LEU A 131 0.86 0.33 8.25
C LEU A 131 -0.24 0.42 9.31
N LEU A 132 -1.08 -0.61 9.42
CA LEU A 132 -2.16 -0.68 10.40
C LEU A 132 -1.63 -0.53 11.83
N GLN A 133 -0.53 -1.21 12.19
CA GLN A 133 0.13 -1.06 13.49
C GLN A 133 0.44 0.40 13.87
N LYS A 134 0.76 1.26 12.90
CA LYS A 134 1.06 2.67 13.13
C LYS A 134 -0.18 3.54 13.32
N LEU A 135 -1.33 3.08 12.83
CA LEU A 135 -2.59 3.83 12.87
C LEU A 135 -3.50 3.41 14.02
N LEU A 136 -3.34 2.18 14.53
CA LEU A 136 -4.12 1.69 15.64
C LEU A 136 -3.89 2.51 16.91
N LYS A 137 -4.99 2.90 17.54
CA LYS A 137 -5.05 3.50 18.87
C LYS A 137 -5.91 2.59 19.76
N PRO A 138 -5.84 2.71 21.10
CA PRO A 138 -6.74 1.95 21.97
C PRO A 138 -8.21 2.22 21.64
N ASN A 139 -9.05 1.18 21.72
CA ASN A 139 -10.51 1.25 21.55
C ASN A 139 -11.03 1.76 20.19
N VAL A 140 -10.23 1.62 19.12
CA VAL A 140 -10.68 1.97 17.76
C VAL A 140 -11.55 0.88 17.14
N VAL A 141 -12.42 1.28 16.23
CA VAL A 141 -13.19 0.37 15.38
C VAL A 141 -12.46 0.17 14.05
N VAL A 142 -12.15 -1.09 13.72
CA VAL A 142 -11.48 -1.47 12.48
C VAL A 142 -12.47 -2.24 11.60
N ALA A 143 -12.81 -1.68 10.44
CA ALA A 143 -13.60 -2.39 9.43
C ALA A 143 -12.67 -3.07 8.42
N ILE A 144 -12.88 -4.35 8.12
CA ILE A 144 -12.08 -5.11 7.16
C ILE A 144 -12.95 -5.84 6.13
N SER A 145 -12.58 -5.76 4.85
CA SER A 145 -13.27 -6.49 3.78
C SER A 145 -12.83 -7.96 3.69
N GLY A 146 -13.53 -8.72 2.85
CA GLY A 146 -13.10 -10.05 2.43
C GLY A 146 -11.89 -10.03 1.48
N GLY A 147 -11.43 -11.22 1.09
CA GLY A 147 -10.45 -11.46 0.04
C GLY A 147 -9.09 -11.93 0.54
N SER A 148 -8.33 -12.56 -0.37
CA SER A 148 -7.03 -13.18 -0.07
C SER A 148 -6.00 -12.20 0.49
N THR A 149 -5.98 -10.95 0.02
CA THR A 149 -5.05 -9.93 0.52
C THR A 149 -5.37 -9.49 1.95
N MET A 150 -6.65 -9.39 2.31
CA MET A 150 -7.07 -9.04 3.67
C MET A 150 -6.84 -10.20 4.65
N ALA A 151 -7.06 -11.44 4.21
CA ALA A 151 -6.69 -12.63 4.97
C ALA A 151 -5.18 -12.67 5.28
N ALA A 152 -4.34 -12.47 4.26
CA ALA A 152 -2.89 -12.40 4.44
C ALA A 152 -2.46 -11.28 5.38
N LEU A 153 -3.12 -10.11 5.34
CA LEU A 153 -2.87 -9.03 6.29
C LEU A 153 -3.15 -9.45 7.73
N ALA A 154 -4.30 -10.08 7.97
CA ALA A 154 -4.69 -10.56 9.30
C ALA A 154 -3.71 -11.63 9.82
N GLU A 155 -3.25 -12.55 8.95
CA GLU A 155 -2.27 -13.58 9.30
C GLU A 155 -0.88 -13.00 9.62
N GLU A 156 -0.46 -11.98 8.88
CA GLU A 156 0.82 -11.27 9.07
C GLU A 156 0.79 -10.28 10.25
N MET A 157 -0.37 -10.07 10.90
CA MET A 157 -0.47 -9.21 12.07
C MET A 157 0.20 -9.90 13.28
N PRO A 158 1.24 -9.30 13.91
CA PRO A 158 1.80 -9.84 15.14
C PRO A 158 0.80 -9.78 16.30
N LEU A 159 1.04 -10.60 17.33
CA LEU A 159 0.27 -10.52 18.57
C LEU A 159 0.56 -9.21 19.30
N LEU A 160 -0.45 -8.34 19.40
CA LEU A 160 -0.35 -7.02 20.03
C LEU A 160 -1.56 -6.76 20.94
N PRO A 161 -1.40 -6.28 22.18
CA PRO A 161 -2.52 -5.96 23.08
C PRO A 161 -3.06 -4.55 22.81
N LEU A 162 -3.69 -4.34 21.65
CA LEU A 162 -4.26 -3.02 21.26
C LEU A 162 -5.77 -2.92 21.50
N GLU A 163 -6.42 -4.06 21.73
CA GLU A 163 -7.82 -4.18 22.13
C GLU A 163 -8.84 -3.43 21.23
N PRO A 164 -8.72 -3.44 19.88
CA PRO A 164 -9.73 -2.81 19.02
C PRO A 164 -11.03 -3.62 18.97
N THR A 165 -12.07 -3.04 18.41
CA THR A 165 -13.24 -3.79 17.93
C THR A 165 -13.13 -3.95 16.41
N VAL A 166 -13.05 -5.18 15.92
CA VAL A 166 -12.95 -5.48 14.49
C VAL A 166 -14.31 -5.90 13.94
N VAL A 167 -14.75 -5.27 12.86
CA VAL A 167 -16.02 -5.56 12.20
C VAL A 167 -15.79 -5.87 10.71
N PRO A 168 -16.61 -6.72 10.08
CA PRO A 168 -16.60 -6.85 8.64
C PRO A 168 -17.07 -5.53 8.00
N ALA A 169 -16.40 -5.08 6.95
CA ALA A 169 -16.80 -3.87 6.25
C ALA A 169 -18.15 -4.03 5.54
N ARG A 170 -18.50 -5.26 5.12
CA ARG A 170 -19.75 -5.67 4.44
C ARG A 170 -20.05 -7.14 4.75
N GLY A 171 -21.21 -7.61 4.33
CA GLY A 171 -21.63 -9.01 4.43
C GLY A 171 -20.65 -10.02 3.80
N GLY A 172 -20.87 -11.30 4.11
CA GLY A 172 -20.02 -12.38 3.60
C GLY A 172 -20.25 -12.65 2.11
N VAL A 173 -19.16 -12.71 1.34
CA VAL A 173 -19.18 -13.03 -0.10
C VAL A 173 -18.07 -14.03 -0.42
N GLY A 174 -18.39 -15.00 -1.27
CA GLY A 174 -17.45 -15.99 -1.79
C GLY A 174 -17.49 -17.34 -1.08
N GLU A 175 -17.07 -18.37 -1.81
CA GLU A 175 -17.14 -19.78 -1.39
C GLU A 175 -15.96 -20.20 -0.49
N VAL A 176 -14.84 -19.46 -0.54
CA VAL A 176 -13.66 -19.73 0.28
C VAL A 176 -13.84 -19.09 1.65
N VAL A 177 -14.08 -19.92 2.66
CA VAL A 177 -14.41 -19.51 4.03
C VAL A 177 -13.33 -18.59 4.62
N GLU A 178 -12.06 -18.92 4.40
CA GLU A 178 -10.90 -18.17 4.88
C GLU A 178 -10.85 -16.73 4.33
N TYR A 179 -11.50 -16.48 3.20
CA TYR A 179 -11.53 -15.15 2.56
C TYR A 179 -12.79 -14.36 2.88
N GLN A 180 -13.68 -14.89 3.73
CA GLN A 180 -14.86 -14.16 4.15
C GLN A 180 -14.51 -13.11 5.20
N ALA A 181 -15.13 -11.93 5.10
CA ALA A 181 -14.86 -10.79 5.98
C ALA A 181 -15.04 -11.12 7.46
N ASN A 182 -16.02 -11.95 7.82
CA ASN A 182 -16.25 -12.38 9.21
C ASN A 182 -15.07 -13.19 9.77
N VAL A 183 -14.52 -14.11 8.97
CA VAL A 183 -13.38 -14.93 9.38
C VAL A 183 -12.15 -14.05 9.54
N ILE A 184 -11.87 -13.20 8.55
CA ILE A 184 -10.74 -12.27 8.58
C ILE A 184 -10.84 -11.31 9.77
N ALA A 185 -12.03 -10.78 10.07
CA ALA A 185 -12.26 -9.92 11.24
C ALA A 185 -11.93 -10.64 12.55
N SER A 186 -12.34 -11.91 12.68
CA SER A 186 -12.04 -12.71 13.87
C SER A 186 -10.54 -12.98 14.04
N VAL A 187 -9.83 -13.35 12.97
CA VAL A 187 -8.37 -13.57 12.98
C VAL A 187 -7.63 -12.29 13.33
N LEU A 188 -8.00 -11.16 12.74
CA LEU A 188 -7.37 -9.88 13.02
C LEU A 188 -7.61 -9.44 14.48
N ALA A 189 -8.83 -9.61 15.00
CA ALA A 189 -9.14 -9.30 16.39
C ALA A 189 -8.34 -10.18 17.36
N GLU A 190 -8.19 -11.48 17.08
CA GLU A 190 -7.37 -12.39 17.89
C GLU A 190 -5.91 -11.91 17.93
N ARG A 191 -5.33 -11.57 16.77
CA ARG A 191 -3.95 -11.02 16.71
C ARG A 191 -3.81 -9.72 17.49
N LEU A 192 -4.84 -8.88 17.51
CA LEU A 192 -4.84 -7.60 18.21
C LEU A 192 -5.35 -7.67 19.66
N ARG A 193 -5.62 -8.87 20.17
CA ARG A 193 -6.28 -9.14 21.47
C ARG A 193 -7.54 -8.28 21.67
N GLY A 194 -8.24 -8.00 20.59
CA GLY A 194 -9.46 -7.21 20.55
C GLY A 194 -10.71 -8.07 20.60
N THR A 195 -11.83 -7.42 20.31
CA THR A 195 -13.13 -8.07 20.11
C THR A 195 -13.51 -8.01 18.64
N TYR A 196 -14.46 -8.84 18.22
CA TYR A 196 -15.03 -8.76 16.89
C TYR A 196 -16.55 -8.93 16.92
N LYS A 197 -17.20 -8.43 15.87
CA LYS A 197 -18.62 -8.69 15.57
C LYS A 197 -18.72 -9.29 14.18
N MET A 198 -19.69 -10.17 13.97
CA MET A 198 -19.92 -10.81 12.67
C MET A 198 -21.21 -10.29 12.05
N LEU A 199 -21.22 -10.14 10.73
CA LEU A 199 -22.39 -9.77 9.95
C LEU A 199 -22.83 -10.96 9.11
N HIS A 200 -23.88 -11.64 9.54
CA HIS A 200 -24.42 -12.85 8.89
C HIS A 200 -25.54 -12.53 7.90
N LEU A 201 -25.30 -11.56 7.03
CA LEU A 201 -26.23 -11.19 5.97
C LEU A 201 -25.61 -11.41 4.60
N PRO A 202 -26.41 -11.85 3.61
CA PRO A 202 -25.95 -11.93 2.23
C PRO A 202 -25.83 -10.52 1.62
N ASP A 203 -25.01 -10.41 0.59
CA ASP A 203 -24.99 -9.26 -0.29
C ASP A 203 -26.22 -9.24 -1.21
N GLY A 204 -26.64 -8.04 -1.65
CA GLY A 204 -27.67 -7.89 -2.68
C GLY A 204 -29.11 -8.02 -2.15
N LEU A 205 -29.34 -7.75 -0.87
CA LEU A 205 -30.68 -7.73 -0.29
C LEU A 205 -31.57 -6.65 -0.93
N SER A 206 -32.88 -6.89 -0.99
CA SER A 206 -33.82 -5.85 -1.39
C SER A 206 -33.78 -4.66 -0.40
N GLN A 207 -34.08 -3.45 -0.88
CA GLN A 207 -34.11 -2.26 -0.02
C GLN A 207 -35.11 -2.41 1.14
N ASP A 208 -36.28 -3.01 0.88
CA ASP A 208 -37.28 -3.28 1.90
C ASP A 208 -36.77 -4.26 2.97
N SER A 209 -36.08 -5.32 2.54
CA SER A 209 -35.46 -6.28 3.46
C SER A 209 -34.40 -5.61 4.34
N LEU A 210 -33.55 -4.77 3.75
CA LEU A 210 -32.52 -4.03 4.49
C LEU A 210 -33.13 -3.09 5.52
N HIS A 211 -34.17 -2.34 5.12
CA HIS A 211 -34.85 -1.41 6.01
C HIS A 211 -35.49 -2.13 7.20
N MET A 212 -36.18 -3.25 6.95
CA MET A 212 -36.77 -4.08 8.01
C MET A 212 -35.71 -4.62 8.97
N LEU A 213 -34.61 -5.18 8.46
CA LEU A 213 -33.53 -5.70 9.29
C LEU A 213 -32.88 -4.61 10.15
N MET A 214 -32.60 -3.43 9.59
CA MET A 214 -32.00 -2.31 10.32
C MET A 214 -32.92 -1.71 11.39
N THR A 215 -34.24 -1.80 11.19
CA THR A 215 -35.23 -1.17 12.08
C THR A 215 -35.72 -2.12 13.15
N CYS A 216 -35.94 -3.39 12.79
CA CYS A 216 -36.60 -4.37 13.65
C CYS A 216 -35.62 -5.30 14.37
N GLU A 217 -34.39 -5.47 13.90
CA GLU A 217 -33.41 -6.40 14.49
C GLU A 217 -32.29 -5.65 15.24
N PRO A 218 -32.33 -5.61 16.59
CA PRO A 218 -31.38 -4.83 17.38
C PRO A 218 -29.91 -5.21 17.17
N GLN A 219 -29.62 -6.50 16.94
CA GLN A 219 -28.26 -6.99 16.70
C GLN A 219 -27.69 -6.45 15.38
N ILE A 220 -28.51 -6.39 14.33
CA ILE A 220 -28.11 -5.88 13.03
C ILE A 220 -27.86 -4.38 13.13
N LYS A 221 -28.75 -3.67 13.84
CA LYS A 221 -28.58 -2.24 14.10
C LYS A 221 -27.28 -1.94 14.87
N GLU A 222 -26.97 -2.70 15.92
CA GLU A 222 -25.72 -2.55 16.70
C GLU A 222 -24.48 -2.70 15.80
N ILE A 223 -24.47 -3.70 14.91
CA ILE A 223 -23.37 -3.90 13.95
C ILE A 223 -23.29 -2.73 12.97
N GLY A 224 -24.44 -2.27 12.44
CA GLY A 224 -24.49 -1.10 11.55
C GLY A 224 -23.94 0.16 12.22
N ASP A 225 -24.31 0.41 13.47
CA ASP A 225 -23.82 1.55 14.25
C ASP A 225 -22.30 1.48 14.48
N LEU A 226 -21.76 0.28 14.73
CA LEU A 226 -20.31 0.07 14.82
C LEU A 226 -19.60 0.32 13.48
N ILE A 227 -20.15 -0.20 12.38
CA ILE A 227 -19.62 0.02 11.03
C ILE A 227 -19.59 1.52 10.71
N ASN A 228 -20.62 2.28 11.09
CA ASN A 228 -20.67 3.73 10.91
C ASN A 228 -19.63 4.48 11.77
N ARG A 229 -19.20 3.90 12.91
CA ARG A 229 -18.12 4.44 13.77
C ARG A 229 -16.72 4.01 13.35
N THR A 230 -16.54 3.43 12.16
CA THR A 230 -15.22 2.94 11.70
C THR A 230 -14.15 4.03 11.76
N ASP A 231 -13.06 3.75 12.50
CA ASP A 231 -11.88 4.62 12.59
C ASP A 231 -10.82 4.26 11.54
N VAL A 232 -10.73 2.96 11.20
CA VAL A 232 -9.81 2.42 10.21
C VAL A 232 -10.52 1.43 9.29
N LEU A 233 -10.54 1.71 7.99
CA LEU A 233 -11.08 0.83 6.96
C LEU A 233 -9.95 0.17 6.17
N LEU A 234 -10.00 -1.15 6.06
CA LEU A 234 -9.10 -1.98 5.25
C LEU A 234 -9.91 -2.72 4.20
N PHE A 235 -9.56 -2.55 2.92
CA PHE A 235 -10.26 -3.26 1.86
C PHE A 235 -9.38 -3.65 0.68
N GLY A 236 -9.80 -4.72 0.00
CA GLY A 236 -9.23 -5.16 -1.27
C GLY A 236 -9.97 -4.61 -2.48
N ILE A 237 -9.29 -4.61 -3.63
CA ILE A 237 -9.88 -4.21 -4.93
C ILE A 237 -9.89 -5.41 -5.89
N GLY A 238 -11.03 -5.62 -6.54
CA GLY A 238 -11.23 -6.65 -7.57
C GLY A 238 -11.54 -6.05 -8.94
N THR A 239 -11.28 -6.81 -10.01
CA THR A 239 -11.78 -6.47 -11.34
C THR A 239 -13.29 -6.65 -11.39
N ALA A 240 -13.99 -5.75 -12.07
CA ALA A 240 -15.46 -5.71 -12.08
C ALA A 240 -16.07 -7.07 -12.44
N MET A 241 -15.66 -7.68 -13.56
CA MET A 241 -16.27 -8.93 -14.02
C MET A 241 -15.99 -10.12 -13.09
N ARG A 242 -14.78 -10.22 -12.54
CA ARG A 242 -14.44 -11.29 -11.57
C ARG A 242 -15.30 -11.16 -10.31
N MET A 243 -15.55 -9.94 -9.85
CA MET A 243 -16.39 -9.69 -8.67
C MET A 243 -17.88 -9.89 -8.96
N ALA A 244 -18.32 -9.61 -10.19
CA ALA A 244 -19.67 -9.91 -10.65
C ALA A 244 -19.93 -11.43 -10.66
N ASP A 245 -18.94 -12.23 -11.09
CA ASP A 245 -19.01 -13.70 -11.03
C ASP A 245 -19.10 -14.21 -9.58
N GLN A 246 -18.22 -13.71 -8.70
CA GLN A 246 -18.17 -14.11 -7.29
C GLN A 246 -19.43 -13.74 -6.49
N ARG A 247 -20.18 -12.72 -6.94
CA ARG A 247 -21.43 -12.29 -6.32
C ARG A 247 -22.68 -12.78 -7.05
N HIS A 248 -22.51 -13.61 -8.08
CA HIS A 248 -23.60 -14.14 -8.90
C HIS A 248 -24.52 -13.02 -9.43
N ILE A 249 -23.92 -11.92 -9.88
CA ILE A 249 -24.65 -10.80 -10.50
C ILE A 249 -25.33 -11.26 -11.77
N GLY A 250 -26.63 -10.97 -11.90
CA GLY A 250 -27.47 -11.35 -13.05
C GLY A 250 -27.02 -10.75 -14.38
N ASP A 251 -27.38 -11.41 -15.48
CA ASP A 251 -26.94 -11.05 -16.84
C ASP A 251 -27.37 -9.64 -17.27
N ASP A 252 -28.51 -9.16 -16.79
CA ASP A 252 -29.01 -7.80 -17.01
C ASP A 252 -28.03 -6.75 -16.47
N ILE A 253 -27.59 -6.92 -15.22
CA ILE A 253 -26.61 -6.02 -14.61
C ILE A 253 -25.22 -6.22 -15.23
N ARG A 254 -24.83 -7.45 -15.58
CA ARG A 254 -23.55 -7.69 -16.29
C ARG A 254 -23.48 -6.93 -17.61
N GLN A 255 -24.57 -6.88 -18.37
CA GLN A 255 -24.64 -6.10 -19.61
C GLN A 255 -24.46 -4.61 -19.34
N ILE A 256 -25.04 -4.08 -18.26
CA ILE A 256 -24.84 -2.68 -17.84
C ILE A 256 -23.36 -2.43 -17.48
N LEU A 257 -22.72 -3.32 -16.71
CA LEU A 257 -21.31 -3.21 -16.34
C LEU A 257 -20.41 -3.17 -17.58
N ILE A 258 -20.66 -4.04 -18.56
CA ILE A 258 -19.90 -4.09 -19.82
C ILE A 258 -20.16 -2.83 -20.66
N ALA A 259 -21.42 -2.45 -20.85
CA ALA A 259 -21.82 -1.33 -21.69
C ALA A 259 -21.28 0.01 -21.19
N ASN A 260 -21.08 0.15 -19.87
CA ASN A 260 -20.55 1.35 -19.25
C ASN A 260 -19.08 1.20 -18.82
N HIS A 261 -18.37 0.18 -19.33
CA HIS A 261 -16.92 -0.01 -19.11
C HIS A 261 -16.50 -0.07 -17.63
N ALA A 262 -17.26 -0.77 -16.79
CA ALA A 262 -16.86 -1.02 -15.42
C ALA A 262 -15.54 -1.80 -15.38
N VAL A 263 -14.54 -1.29 -14.67
CA VAL A 263 -13.20 -1.87 -14.57
C VAL A 263 -12.93 -2.49 -13.21
N GLY A 264 -13.49 -1.91 -12.15
CA GLY A 264 -13.20 -2.30 -10.77
C GLY A 264 -14.41 -2.42 -9.89
N GLU A 265 -14.26 -3.19 -8.81
CA GLU A 265 -15.20 -3.26 -7.71
C GLU A 265 -14.47 -3.23 -6.37
N ALA A 266 -15.03 -2.47 -5.45
CA ALA A 266 -14.73 -2.56 -4.03
C ALA A 266 -15.98 -2.18 -3.25
N LEU A 267 -16.15 -2.82 -2.08
CA LEU A 267 -17.26 -2.52 -1.18
C LEU A 267 -18.63 -2.54 -1.88
N GLY A 268 -18.85 -3.50 -2.78
CA GLY A 268 -20.06 -3.69 -3.57
C GLY A 268 -20.36 -2.58 -4.58
N GLN A 269 -19.42 -1.68 -4.83
CA GLN A 269 -19.55 -0.58 -5.78
C GLN A 269 -18.69 -0.85 -7.00
N TYR A 270 -19.31 -0.83 -8.18
CA TYR A 270 -18.65 -1.06 -9.46
C TYR A 270 -18.38 0.29 -10.13
N CYS A 271 -17.15 0.53 -10.55
CA CYS A 271 -16.71 1.80 -11.10
C CYS A 271 -16.06 1.64 -12.47
N ASP A 272 -16.22 2.65 -13.32
CA ASP A 272 -15.38 2.83 -14.51
C ASP A 272 -13.98 3.34 -14.13
N ILE A 273 -13.11 3.50 -15.13
CA ILE A 273 -11.71 3.95 -14.90
C ILE A 273 -11.64 5.40 -14.43
N GLU A 274 -12.65 6.23 -14.70
CA GLU A 274 -12.71 7.63 -14.25
C GLU A 274 -13.23 7.74 -12.81
N GLY A 275 -13.68 6.63 -12.23
CA GLY A 275 -14.22 6.56 -10.88
C GLY A 275 -15.70 6.89 -10.80
N ASN A 276 -16.42 6.90 -11.92
CA ASN A 276 -17.87 7.01 -11.91
C ASN A 276 -18.49 5.71 -11.43
N LEU A 277 -19.48 5.82 -10.56
CA LEU A 277 -20.23 4.68 -10.04
C LEU A 277 -21.23 4.18 -11.09
N ILE A 278 -21.08 2.92 -11.48
CA ILE A 278 -21.90 2.26 -12.51
C ILE A 278 -23.05 1.48 -11.87
N TYR A 279 -22.74 0.75 -10.80
CA TYR A 279 -23.69 -0.10 -10.11
C TYR A 279 -23.29 -0.29 -8.65
N SER A 280 -24.29 -0.45 -7.79
CA SER A 280 -24.14 -0.62 -6.35
C SER A 280 -24.94 -1.81 -5.87
N THR A 281 -24.31 -2.74 -5.18
CA THR A 281 -25.05 -3.78 -4.45
C THR A 281 -25.66 -3.18 -3.19
N ASN A 282 -26.94 -3.50 -2.97
CA ASN A 282 -27.64 -3.18 -1.74
C ASN A 282 -27.19 -4.15 -0.64
N ASN A 283 -26.54 -3.66 0.41
CA ASN A 283 -26.27 -4.44 1.61
C ASN A 283 -26.00 -3.56 2.83
N ILE A 284 -25.85 -4.20 3.98
CA ILE A 284 -25.38 -3.58 5.21
C ILE A 284 -23.85 -3.57 5.19
N GLY A 285 -23.27 -2.38 5.34
CA GLY A 285 -21.83 -2.19 5.38
C GLY A 285 -21.42 -0.83 4.83
N LEU A 286 -20.11 -0.60 4.79
CA LEU A 286 -19.52 0.57 4.16
C LEU A 286 -19.63 0.48 2.64
N SER A 287 -19.87 1.63 2.03
CA SER A 287 -19.82 1.87 0.59
C SER A 287 -18.67 2.83 0.25
N LEU A 288 -18.30 2.96 -1.03
CA LEU A 288 -17.27 3.91 -1.45
C LEU A 288 -17.59 5.37 -1.06
N PRO A 289 -18.85 5.84 -1.15
CA PRO A 289 -19.22 7.16 -0.60
C PRO A 289 -18.90 7.34 0.89
N ASP A 290 -19.09 6.31 1.72
CA ASP A 290 -18.86 6.39 3.17
C ASP A 290 -17.37 6.53 3.53
N VAL A 291 -16.48 6.17 2.60
CA VAL A 291 -15.01 6.29 2.75
C VAL A 291 -14.61 7.73 3.11
N ALA A 292 -15.36 8.74 2.62
CA ALA A 292 -15.15 10.16 2.90
C ALA A 292 -15.09 10.46 4.42
N GLU A 293 -15.91 9.78 5.22
CA GLU A 293 -16.04 10.03 6.66
C GLU A 293 -15.06 9.20 7.49
N VAL A 294 -14.53 8.10 6.97
CA VAL A 294 -13.62 7.22 7.70
C VAL A 294 -12.24 7.89 7.91
N PRO A 295 -11.75 8.08 9.15
CA PRO A 295 -10.49 8.79 9.39
C PRO A 295 -9.27 8.20 8.68
N ASN A 296 -9.14 6.87 8.70
CA ASN A 296 -8.02 6.16 8.07
C ASN A 296 -8.52 5.11 7.09
N VAL A 297 -8.11 5.24 5.83
CA VAL A 297 -8.55 4.35 4.75
C VAL A 297 -7.33 3.71 4.12
N ILE A 298 -7.30 2.38 4.06
CA ILE A 298 -6.22 1.61 3.47
C ILE A 298 -6.81 0.65 2.43
N ALA A 299 -6.47 0.88 1.17
CA ALA A 299 -6.77 -0.03 0.07
C ALA A 299 -5.54 -0.87 -0.25
N VAL A 300 -5.71 -2.18 -0.44
CA VAL A 300 -4.60 -3.08 -0.79
C VAL A 300 -4.98 -3.95 -1.98
N ALA A 301 -4.20 -3.88 -3.04
CA ALA A 301 -4.42 -4.66 -4.25
C ALA A 301 -3.11 -4.90 -4.98
N GLY A 302 -3.05 -5.90 -5.85
CA GLY A 302 -1.85 -6.16 -6.64
C GLY A 302 -2.14 -7.04 -7.85
N GLY A 303 -1.19 -7.06 -8.77
CA GLY A 303 -1.29 -7.67 -10.09
C GLY A 303 -1.51 -6.62 -11.19
N GLN A 304 -0.78 -6.75 -12.29
CA GLN A 304 -0.91 -5.87 -13.45
C GLN A 304 -2.32 -5.88 -14.04
N ASP A 305 -3.00 -7.03 -13.99
CA ASP A 305 -4.38 -7.22 -14.44
C ASP A 305 -5.41 -6.37 -13.68
N LYS A 306 -5.06 -5.92 -12.47
CA LYS A 306 -5.92 -5.07 -11.64
C LYS A 306 -5.64 -3.58 -11.80
N ALA A 307 -4.67 -3.15 -12.60
CA ALA A 307 -4.29 -1.75 -12.70
C ALA A 307 -5.48 -0.81 -12.99
N GLY A 308 -6.32 -1.15 -13.99
CA GLY A 308 -7.52 -0.36 -14.30
C GLY A 308 -8.55 -0.35 -13.16
N ALA A 309 -8.76 -1.49 -12.51
CA ALA A 309 -9.66 -1.61 -11.36
C ALA A 309 -9.22 -0.73 -10.19
N ILE A 310 -7.92 -0.73 -9.89
CA ILE A 310 -7.31 0.07 -8.82
C ILE A 310 -7.49 1.56 -9.12
N ILE A 311 -7.22 2.00 -10.35
CA ILE A 311 -7.42 3.40 -10.76
C ILE A 311 -8.87 3.82 -10.56
N GLY A 312 -9.82 3.07 -11.12
CA GLY A 312 -11.24 3.41 -11.06
C GLY A 312 -11.77 3.51 -9.62
N VAL A 313 -11.50 2.49 -8.80
CA VAL A 313 -11.93 2.47 -7.41
C VAL A 313 -11.28 3.59 -6.59
N MET A 314 -9.97 3.84 -6.75
CA MET A 314 -9.30 4.86 -5.96
C MET A 314 -9.72 6.29 -6.35
N ARG A 315 -10.04 6.53 -7.64
CA ARG A 315 -10.67 7.79 -8.08
C ARG A 315 -12.06 7.99 -7.50
N ALA A 316 -12.84 6.91 -7.35
CA ALA A 316 -14.13 6.96 -6.67
C ALA A 316 -13.98 7.26 -5.15
N CYS A 317 -12.96 6.69 -4.50
CA CYS A 317 -12.66 6.93 -3.08
C CYS A 317 -12.22 8.37 -2.78
N LYS A 318 -11.42 8.99 -3.66
CA LYS A 318 -10.85 10.35 -3.52
C LYS A 318 -9.98 10.59 -2.26
N LYS A 319 -9.64 9.54 -1.52
CA LYS A 319 -8.77 9.56 -0.34
C LYS A 319 -8.27 8.17 -0.02
N GLY A 320 -7.38 8.10 0.95
CA GLY A 320 -6.83 6.87 1.51
C GLY A 320 -5.39 6.62 1.09
N ILE A 321 -4.84 5.58 1.69
CA ILE A 321 -3.51 5.05 1.41
C ILE A 321 -3.69 3.81 0.55
N LEU A 322 -3.08 3.80 -0.64
CA LEU A 322 -3.10 2.67 -1.55
C LEU A 322 -1.78 1.89 -1.40
N ILE A 323 -1.87 0.60 -1.13
CA ILE A 323 -0.72 -0.32 -1.11
C ILE A 323 -0.83 -1.27 -2.31
N ILE A 324 0.17 -1.23 -3.19
CA ILE A 324 0.24 -2.00 -4.43
C ILE A 324 1.58 -2.69 -4.63
N ASP A 325 1.66 -3.66 -5.55
CA ASP A 325 2.92 -4.25 -5.98
C ASP A 325 3.51 -3.52 -7.21
N GLU A 326 4.77 -3.82 -7.54
CA GLU A 326 5.47 -3.23 -8.67
C GLU A 326 4.75 -3.45 -10.02
N GLN A 327 4.10 -4.61 -10.22
CA GLN A 327 3.42 -4.89 -11.49
C GLN A 327 2.12 -4.10 -11.64
N ALA A 328 1.33 -3.96 -10.55
CA ALA A 328 0.19 -3.07 -10.54
C ALA A 328 0.62 -1.62 -10.77
N ALA A 329 1.68 -1.16 -10.11
CA ALA A 329 2.20 0.20 -10.26
C ALA A 329 2.62 0.49 -11.70
N GLU A 330 3.33 -0.43 -12.35
CA GLU A 330 3.73 -0.28 -13.76
C GLU A 330 2.52 -0.31 -14.71
N GLY A 331 1.54 -1.19 -14.48
CA GLY A 331 0.29 -1.19 -15.25
C GLY A 331 -0.47 0.13 -15.11
N MET A 332 -0.52 0.70 -13.90
CA MET A 332 -1.15 1.99 -13.66
C MET A 332 -0.39 3.14 -14.33
N ARG A 333 0.95 3.11 -14.28
CA ARG A 333 1.80 4.08 -14.96
C ARG A 333 1.48 4.14 -16.46
N GLN A 334 1.33 2.98 -17.10
CA GLN A 334 1.00 2.88 -18.52
C GLN A 334 -0.39 3.43 -18.84
N LEU A 335 -1.41 3.03 -18.06
CA LEU A 335 -2.80 3.46 -18.27
C LEU A 335 -2.98 4.97 -18.04
N LEU A 336 -2.29 5.53 -17.05
CA LEU A 336 -2.32 6.96 -16.72
C LEU A 336 -1.35 7.78 -17.58
N GLN A 337 -0.62 7.15 -18.50
CA GLN A 337 0.36 7.78 -19.39
C GLN A 337 1.45 8.57 -18.62
N ILE A 338 1.79 8.11 -17.42
CA ILE A 338 2.86 8.70 -16.62
C ILE A 338 4.21 8.37 -17.31
N PRO A 339 5.07 9.36 -17.59
CA PRO A 339 6.34 9.12 -18.27
C PRO A 339 7.19 8.06 -17.57
N ALA A 340 7.88 7.24 -18.34
CA ALA A 340 8.87 6.31 -17.79
C ALA A 340 9.96 7.12 -17.07
N LEU A 341 10.41 6.58 -15.94
CA LEU A 341 11.35 7.20 -15.03
C LEU A 341 12.78 6.69 -15.26
#